data_AF-A0A0G1YJN8-F1
#
_entry.id   AF-A0A0G1YJN8-F1
#
_cell.length_a   1.000
_cell.length_b   1.000
_cell.length_c   1.000
_cell.angle_alpha   90.00
_cell.angle_beta   90.00
_cell.angle_gamma   90.00
#
_symmetry.space_group_name_H-M   'P 1'
#
loop_
_entity.id
_entity.type
_entity.pdbx_description
1 polymer ?
#
loop_
_entity_poly.entity_id
_entity_poly.type
_entity_poly.pdbx_seq_one_letter_code
_entity_poly.pdbx_strand_id
1 'polypeptide(L)'
;MQFHTLKRKTARKYPKQVGRGGTRGKTSGRGTKGQNARAGRKKRPELRDFIKRVPKLRGRGKSSLKSFQPKLKGRALQEHLAKKKVAAKASKE
;
A
#
# COMPACT_ATOMS: atom_id res chain seq x y z
N MET A 1 31.30 -3.35 33.11
CA MET A 1 31.49 -2.82 31.74
C MET A 1 31.42 -1.30 31.79
N GLN A 2 32.30 -0.56 31.12
CA GLN A 2 32.24 0.90 31.07
C GLN A 2 31.45 1.38 29.84
N PHE A 3 30.78 2.53 29.92
CA PHE A 3 29.94 3.04 28.82
C PHE A 3 30.73 3.33 27.54
N HIS A 4 31.98 3.75 27.64
CA HIS A 4 32.82 4.07 26.49
C HIS A 4 33.25 2.84 25.68
N THR A 5 33.06 1.63 26.20
CA THR A 5 33.43 0.38 25.51
C THR A 5 32.29 -0.23 24.70
N LEU A 6 31.07 0.31 24.82
CA LEU A 6 29.89 -0.22 24.12
C LEU A 6 29.95 0.11 22.62
N LYS A 7 30.06 -0.92 21.77
CA LYS A 7 30.00 -0.79 20.31
C LYS A 7 28.73 -1.43 19.77
N ARG A 8 28.13 -0.80 18.75
CA ARG A 8 26.92 -1.31 18.10
C ARG A 8 27.24 -2.54 17.25
N LYS A 9 26.37 -3.55 17.27
CA LYS A 9 26.47 -4.75 16.41
C LYS A 9 26.03 -4.50 14.96
N THR A 10 25.12 -3.55 14.74
CA THR A 10 24.52 -3.27 13.43
C THR A 10 24.73 -1.82 12.98
N ALA A 11 24.74 -1.60 11.66
CA ALA A 11 24.94 -0.28 11.07
C ALA A 11 23.74 0.64 11.36
N ARG A 12 24.02 1.92 11.62
CA ARG A 12 22.97 2.93 11.83
C ARG A 12 22.52 3.46 10.48
N LYS A 13 21.22 3.39 10.22
CA LYS A 13 20.62 4.02 9.05
C LYS A 13 20.49 5.53 9.31
N TYR A 14 21.06 6.34 8.42
CA TYR A 14 20.90 7.79 8.44
C TYR A 14 19.99 8.26 7.29
N PRO A 15 19.14 9.27 7.50
CA PRO A 15 18.37 9.87 6.42
C PRO A 15 19.29 10.63 5.48
N LYS A 16 19.03 10.55 4.17
CA LYS A 16 19.70 11.39 3.17
C LYS A 16 19.17 12.82 3.29
N GLN A 17 20.00 13.76 3.72
CA GLN A 17 19.62 15.17 3.77
C GLN A 17 19.60 15.75 2.35
N VAL A 18 18.55 16.49 2.02
CA VAL A 18 18.39 17.18 0.74
C VAL A 18 18.67 18.67 0.94
N GLY A 19 19.32 19.34 -0.02
CA GLY A 19 19.69 20.75 0.12
C GLY A 19 20.94 20.99 0.97
N ARG A 20 21.87 20.02 0.99
CA ARG A 20 23.18 20.11 1.66
C ARG A 20 24.28 19.70 0.67
N GLY A 21 24.74 20.65 -0.13
CA GLY A 21 25.82 20.43 -1.12
C GLY A 21 25.54 19.35 -2.18
N GLY A 22 26.49 19.16 -3.10
CA GLY A 22 26.46 18.07 -4.10
C GLY A 22 25.25 18.06 -5.04
N THR A 23 24.87 16.87 -5.53
CA THR A 23 23.88 16.64 -6.60
C THR A 23 22.50 17.25 -6.33
N ARG A 24 22.09 17.39 -5.05
CA ARG A 24 20.78 17.95 -4.67
C ARG A 24 20.91 19.24 -3.84
N GLY A 25 22.02 19.96 -3.97
CA GLY A 25 22.28 21.21 -3.25
C GLY A 25 21.50 22.40 -3.82
N LYS A 26 21.68 22.69 -5.12
CA LYS A 26 21.22 23.95 -5.75
C LYS A 26 19.70 24.17 -5.70
N THR A 27 18.92 23.18 -6.13
CA THR A 27 17.45 23.32 -6.21
C THR A 27 16.70 22.37 -5.29
N SER A 28 17.41 21.53 -4.53
CA SER A 28 16.80 20.49 -3.69
C SER A 28 15.80 19.59 -4.43
N GLY A 29 15.92 19.45 -5.76
CA GLY A 29 14.98 18.70 -6.61
C GLY A 29 13.66 19.42 -6.92
N ARG A 30 13.54 20.72 -6.64
CA ARG A 30 12.30 21.50 -6.84
C ARG A 30 12.30 22.36 -8.11
N GLY A 31 13.41 22.38 -8.86
CA GLY A 31 13.60 23.29 -9.99
C GLY A 31 13.95 24.71 -9.55
N THR A 32 13.96 25.66 -10.49
CA THR A 32 14.38 27.05 -10.24
C THR A 32 13.21 27.95 -9.86
N LYS A 33 12.29 28.17 -10.80
CA LYS A 33 11.16 29.11 -10.68
C LYS A 33 9.83 28.38 -10.83
N GLY A 34 8.76 29.14 -10.63
CA GLY A 34 7.38 28.67 -10.81
C GLY A 34 6.77 28.14 -9.53
N GLN A 35 5.50 27.78 -9.63
CA GLN A 35 4.71 27.40 -8.46
C GLN A 35 5.29 26.16 -7.74
N ASN A 36 5.95 25.21 -8.45
CA ASN A 36 6.53 23.98 -7.86
C ASN A 36 7.67 24.24 -6.88
N ALA A 37 8.44 25.31 -7.09
CA ALA A 37 9.62 25.62 -6.29
C ALA A 37 9.28 26.39 -5.01
N ARG A 38 8.08 26.98 -4.92
CA ARG A 38 7.65 27.85 -3.82
C ARG A 38 7.09 27.04 -2.65
N ALA A 39 7.38 27.47 -1.43
CA ALA A 39 6.81 26.88 -0.21
C ALA A 39 5.28 27.07 -0.16
N GLY A 40 4.59 26.19 0.57
CA GLY A 40 3.15 26.31 0.80
C GLY A 40 2.24 25.95 -0.39
N ARG A 41 2.79 25.57 -1.55
CA ARG A 41 1.95 25.15 -2.69
C ARG A 41 1.28 23.79 -2.42
N LYS A 42 -0.05 23.80 -2.38
CA LYS A 42 -0.90 22.60 -2.44
C LYS A 42 -1.57 22.53 -3.82
N LYS A 43 -0.97 21.81 -4.77
CA LYS A 43 -1.60 21.57 -6.07
C LYS A 43 -2.87 20.76 -5.88
N ARG A 44 -3.99 21.24 -6.42
CA ARG A 44 -5.17 20.40 -6.59
C ARG A 44 -4.88 19.36 -7.68
N PRO A 45 -5.04 18.05 -7.43
CA PRO A 45 -4.95 17.04 -8.47
C PRO A 45 -6.10 17.21 -9.47
N GLU A 46 -5.80 17.16 -10.77
CA GLU A 46 -6.80 17.21 -11.85
C GLU A 46 -7.79 16.05 -11.74
N LEU A 47 -7.32 14.89 -11.26
CA LEU A 47 -8.12 13.72 -10.93
C LEU A 47 -9.29 14.02 -9.98
N ARG A 48 -9.20 15.07 -9.16
CA ARG A 48 -10.32 15.50 -8.30
C ARG A 48 -11.53 15.93 -9.12
N ASP A 49 -11.32 16.59 -10.25
CA ASP A 49 -12.40 17.11 -11.08
C ASP A 49 -13.00 16.00 -11.94
N PHE A 50 -12.17 15.06 -12.40
CA PHE A 50 -12.63 13.81 -13.02
C PHE A 50 -13.50 12.98 -12.06
N ILE A 51 -13.06 12.75 -10.82
CA ILE A 51 -13.85 12.00 -9.82
C ILE A 51 -15.17 12.69 -9.53
N LYS A 52 -15.18 14.03 -9.41
CA LYS A 52 -16.39 14.79 -9.10
C LYS A 52 -17.44 14.73 -10.21
N ARG A 53 -17.03 14.54 -11.46
CA ARG A 53 -17.93 14.38 -12.61
C ARG A 53 -18.67 13.04 -12.58
N VAL A 54 -18.07 12.00 -12.00
CA VAL A 54 -18.66 10.66 -11.96
C VAL A 54 -19.71 10.58 -10.84
N PRO A 55 -20.96 10.16 -11.14
CA PRO A 55 -21.97 9.98 -10.10
C PRO A 55 -21.56 8.86 -9.14
N LYS A 56 -21.77 9.08 -7.84
CA LYS A 56 -21.47 8.07 -6.82
C LYS A 56 -22.48 6.93 -6.91
N LEU A 57 -21.98 5.68 -6.96
CA LEU A 57 -22.83 4.50 -6.90
C LEU A 57 -23.47 4.37 -5.51
N ARG A 58 -24.80 4.24 -5.46
CA ARG A 58 -25.53 3.97 -4.22
C ARG A 58 -25.08 2.61 -3.66
N GLY A 59 -24.81 2.55 -2.34
CA GLY A 59 -24.41 1.31 -1.66
C GLY A 59 -22.94 0.90 -1.79
N ARG A 60 -22.13 1.58 -2.63
CA ARG A 60 -20.69 1.30 -2.74
C ARG A 60 -19.96 1.72 -1.45
N GLY A 61 -19.25 0.78 -0.82
CA GLY A 61 -18.49 1.02 0.43
C GLY A 61 -19.28 0.81 1.72
N LYS A 62 -20.59 0.48 1.63
CA LYS A 62 -21.33 -0.09 2.76
C LYS A 62 -21.01 -1.60 2.84
N SER A 63 -20.89 -2.15 4.06
CA SER A 63 -20.60 -3.57 4.36
C SER A 63 -19.35 -4.17 3.68
N SER A 64 -18.26 -3.40 3.57
CA SER A 64 -17.00 -3.87 2.95
C SER A 64 -16.17 -4.83 3.82
N LEU A 65 -16.53 -5.03 5.09
CA LEU A 65 -15.85 -5.93 6.03
C LEU A 65 -16.18 -7.40 5.71
N LYS A 66 -15.78 -7.88 4.52
CA LYS A 66 -15.83 -9.29 4.16
C LYS A 66 -14.52 -9.95 4.57
N SER A 67 -14.60 -11.05 5.33
CA SER A 67 -13.43 -11.88 5.61
C SER A 67 -12.81 -12.36 4.31
N PHE A 68 -11.49 -12.25 4.17
CA PHE A 68 -10.78 -12.85 3.05
C PHE A 68 -10.88 -14.37 3.18
N GLN A 69 -11.60 -15.01 2.25
CA GLN A 69 -11.71 -16.46 2.17
C GLN A 69 -10.77 -16.94 1.06
N PRO A 70 -9.62 -17.57 1.36
CA PRO A 70 -8.76 -18.13 0.34
C PRO A 70 -9.53 -19.24 -0.39
N LYS A 71 -9.71 -19.07 -1.70
CA LYS A 71 -10.36 -20.09 -2.53
C LYS A 71 -9.34 -21.16 -2.90
N LEU A 72 -9.66 -22.43 -2.63
CA LEU A 72 -8.89 -23.57 -3.13
C LEU A 72 -8.88 -23.55 -4.67
N LYS A 73 -7.76 -23.94 -5.29
CA LYS A 73 -7.61 -24.01 -6.75
C LYS A 73 -6.95 -25.33 -7.17
N GLY A 74 -7.15 -25.71 -8.44
CA GLY A 74 -6.52 -26.90 -9.03
C GLY A 74 -6.95 -28.20 -8.36
N ARG A 75 -5.98 -29.08 -8.12
CA ARG A 75 -6.20 -30.43 -7.57
C ARG A 75 -6.86 -30.43 -6.19
N ALA A 76 -6.48 -29.50 -5.31
CA ALA A 76 -7.07 -29.36 -3.97
C ALA A 76 -8.58 -29.04 -4.01
N LEU A 77 -9.04 -28.31 -5.04
CA LEU A 77 -10.46 -28.06 -5.24
C LEU A 77 -11.19 -29.33 -5.69
N GLN A 78 -10.60 -30.09 -6.61
CA GLN A 78 -11.19 -31.34 -7.12
C GLN A 78 -11.38 -32.36 -6.00
N GLU A 79 -10.35 -32.54 -5.16
CA GLU A 79 -10.40 -33.46 -4.01
C GLU A 79 -11.44 -33.01 -2.97
N HIS A 80 -11.53 -31.71 -2.67
CA HIS A 80 -12.55 -31.17 -1.78
C HIS A 80 -13.97 -31.39 -2.31
N LEU A 81 -14.20 -31.16 -3.62
CA LEU A 81 -15.50 -31.37 -4.25
C LEU A 81 -15.90 -32.84 -4.30
N ALA A 82 -14.96 -33.74 -4.58
CA ALA A 82 -15.20 -35.18 -4.53
C ALA A 82 -15.62 -35.63 -3.11
N LYS A 83 -14.89 -35.20 -2.08
CA LYS A 83 -15.25 -35.47 -0.67
C LYS A 83 -16.62 -34.92 -0.30
N LYS A 84 -16.94 -33.70 -0.74
CA LYS A 84 -18.24 -33.07 -0.48
C LYS A 84 -19.41 -33.84 -1.13
N LYS A 85 -19.22 -34.37 -2.35
CA LYS A 85 -20.23 -35.18 -3.04
C LYS A 85 -20.53 -36.49 -2.30
N VAL A 86 -19.50 -37.18 -1.81
CA VAL A 86 -19.65 -38.42 -1.03
C VAL A 86 -20.39 -38.13 0.28
N ALA A 87 -19.98 -37.09 1.02
CA ALA A 87 -20.64 -36.69 2.25
C ALA A 87 -22.12 -36.31 2.05
N ALA A 88 -22.45 -35.62 0.95
CA ALA A 88 -23.83 -35.26 0.63
C ALA A 88 -24.71 -36.46 0.19
N LYS A 89 -24.09 -37.52 -0.33
CA LYS A 89 -24.79 -38.77 -0.67
C LYS A 89 -25.09 -39.57 0.60
N ALA A 90 -24.13 -39.66 1.52
CA ALA A 90 -24.26 -40.36 2.80
C ALA A 90 -25.26 -39.72 3.78
N SER A 91 -25.56 -38.42 3.64
CA SER A 91 -26.54 -37.71 4.48
C SER A 91 -27.97 -37.77 3.95
N LYS A 92 -28.18 -38.42 2.79
CA LYS A 92 -29.48 -38.52 2.10
C LYS A 92 -30.09 -39.93 2.18
N GLU A 93 -29.31 -40.87 2.71
CA GLU A 93 -29.72 -42.20 3.17
C GLU A 93 -29.93 -42.13 4.69
#